data_AF-X0X6A0-F1
#
_entry.id   AF-X0X6A0-F1
#
_cell.length_a   1.000
_cell.length_b   1.000
_cell.length_c   1.000
_cell.angle_alpha   90.00
_cell.angle_beta   90.00
_cell.angle_gamma   90.00
#
_symmetry.space_group_name_H-M   'P 1'
#
loop_
_entity.id
_entity.type
_entity.pdbx_description
1 polymer ?
#
loop_
_entity_poly.entity_id
_entity_poly.type
_entity_poly.pdbx_seq_one_letter_code
_entity_poly.pdbx_strand_id
1 'polypeptide(L)'
;MIIEHKETTPSGSFKGTIIDIETIGEFTRNRSYTAFNDSRQCENLQQVIFGLINDKELQIFCAQDREAIEELKSQTEQILNRLERPFYAFNTNFESSVWFHHIGITINFDGELQEFKFESKAEA
;
A
#
# COMPACT_ATOMS: atom_id res chain seq x y z
N MET A 1 -17.20 5.08 8.53
CA MET A 1 -17.54 3.83 7.79
C MET A 1 -16.43 3.46 6.80
N ILE A 2 -16.07 2.18 6.69
CA ILE A 2 -15.22 1.66 5.61
C ILE A 2 -16.11 1.05 4.52
N ILE A 3 -15.90 1.45 3.26
CA ILE A 3 -16.46 0.77 2.10
C ILE A 3 -15.48 -0.30 1.63
N GLU A 4 -15.96 -1.53 1.50
CA GLU A 4 -15.22 -2.62 0.89
C GLU A 4 -15.75 -2.88 -0.53
N HIS A 5 -14.84 -2.97 -1.49
CA HIS A 5 -15.11 -3.48 -2.83
C HIS A 5 -14.29 -4.75 -3.06
N LYS A 6 -14.91 -5.76 -3.67
CA LYS A 6 -14.31 -7.08 -3.83
C LYS A 6 -14.68 -7.72 -5.15
N GLU A 7 -13.69 -8.24 -5.86
CA GLU A 7 -13.85 -8.92 -7.14
C GLU A 7 -13.00 -10.19 -7.19
N THR A 8 -13.50 -11.25 -7.83
CA THR A 8 -12.72 -12.46 -8.09
C THR A 8 -11.78 -12.23 -9.27
N THR A 9 -10.52 -12.64 -9.13
CA THR A 9 -9.54 -12.60 -10.21
C THR A 9 -9.55 -13.91 -11.00
N PRO A 10 -9.21 -13.89 -12.30
CA PRO A 10 -8.92 -15.11 -13.03
C PRO A 10 -7.75 -15.86 -12.37
N SER A 11 -7.93 -17.17 -12.15
CA SER A 11 -6.93 -18.01 -11.48
C SER A 11 -5.57 -17.98 -12.20
N GLY A 12 -4.48 -17.89 -11.42
CA GLY A 12 -3.11 -17.93 -11.95
C GLY A 12 -2.61 -16.61 -12.54
N SER A 13 -3.27 -15.49 -12.22
CA SER A 13 -2.87 -14.16 -12.72
C SER A 13 -1.68 -13.55 -11.98
N PHE A 14 -1.42 -13.96 -10.73
CA PHE A 14 -0.39 -13.39 -9.87
C PHE A 14 0.33 -14.47 -9.05
N LYS A 15 1.61 -14.27 -8.75
CA LYS A 15 2.42 -15.16 -7.90
C LYS A 15 2.43 -14.73 -6.44
N GLY A 16 2.11 -13.47 -6.15
CA GLY A 16 2.00 -12.91 -4.82
C GLY A 16 0.82 -11.96 -4.67
N THR A 17 0.97 -11.00 -3.78
CA THR A 17 -0.01 -9.92 -3.57
C THR A 17 0.58 -8.60 -4.01
N ILE A 18 -0.10 -7.91 -4.91
CA ILE A 18 0.20 -6.52 -5.26
C ILE A 18 -0.63 -5.63 -4.34
N ILE A 19 0.04 -4.70 -3.68
CA ILE A 19 -0.50 -3.77 -2.70
C ILE A 19 -0.44 -2.36 -3.27
N ASP A 20 -1.45 -1.56 -2.96
CA ASP A 20 -1.49 -0.15 -3.29
C ASP A 20 -2.20 0.64 -2.20
N ILE A 21 -1.84 1.92 -2.02
CA ILE A 21 -2.47 2.80 -1.04
C ILE A 21 -2.73 4.18 -1.62
N GLU A 22 -3.85 4.77 -1.21
CA GLU A 22 -4.09 6.20 -1.41
C GLU A 22 -4.04 6.93 -0.09
N THR A 23 -3.56 8.17 -0.14
CA THR A 23 -3.30 8.96 1.06
C THR A 23 -3.93 10.34 1.01
N ILE A 24 -4.18 10.90 2.18
CA ILE A 24 -4.44 12.33 2.38
C ILE A 24 -3.33 12.93 3.25
N GLY A 25 -3.29 14.26 3.30
CA GLY A 25 -2.30 15.01 4.06
C GLY A 25 -1.31 15.69 3.13
N GLU A 26 -0.25 16.23 3.72
CA GLU A 26 0.76 17.00 3.01
C GLU A 26 2.13 16.35 3.16
N PHE A 27 2.91 16.32 2.09
CA PHE A 27 4.32 15.97 2.20
C PHE A 27 5.06 17.02 3.03
N THR A 28 5.92 16.59 3.96
CA THR A 28 6.82 17.49 4.67
C THR A 28 7.89 18.01 3.72
N ARG A 29 7.70 19.24 3.23
CA ARG A 29 8.61 19.88 2.27
C ARG A 29 9.83 20.49 2.96
N ASN A 30 10.83 19.65 3.20
CA ASN A 30 12.17 20.08 3.57
C ASN A 30 13.14 19.71 2.43
N ARG A 31 13.96 20.67 1.96
CA ARG A 31 14.94 20.43 0.88
C ARG A 31 15.85 19.24 1.16
N SER A 32 16.22 19.01 2.42
CA SER A 32 17.06 17.88 2.81
C SER A 32 16.30 16.56 2.62
N TYR A 33 15.03 16.49 3.04
CA TYR A 33 14.25 15.26 2.92
C TYR A 33 13.99 14.89 1.46
N THR A 34 13.65 15.88 0.63
CA THR A 34 13.40 15.66 -0.80
C THR A 34 14.65 15.20 -1.55
N ALA A 35 15.83 15.75 -1.22
CA ALA A 35 17.08 15.40 -1.90
C ALA A 35 17.56 13.97 -1.60
N PHE A 36 17.19 13.41 -0.45
CA PHE A 36 17.61 12.08 0.00
C PHE A 36 16.50 11.03 -0.03
N ASN A 37 15.32 11.37 -0.59
CA ASN A 37 14.14 10.51 -0.57
C ASN A 37 13.81 9.99 0.84
N ASP A 38 13.89 10.89 1.82
CA ASP A 38 13.80 10.56 3.24
C ASP A 38 12.36 10.28 3.64
N SER A 39 12.11 9.15 4.32
CA SER A 39 10.75 8.73 4.71
C SER A 39 10.00 9.76 5.55
N ARG A 40 10.72 10.64 6.27
CA ARG A 40 10.13 11.75 7.05
C ARG A 40 9.33 12.72 6.19
N GLN A 41 9.51 12.73 4.87
CA GLN A 41 8.63 13.47 3.97
C GLN A 41 7.17 12.99 4.02
N CYS A 42 6.91 11.76 4.46
CA CYS A 42 5.60 11.14 4.55
C CYS A 42 4.98 11.20 5.97
N GLU A 43 5.62 11.87 6.94
CA GLU A 43 5.21 11.81 8.37
C GLU A 43 3.79 12.34 8.64
N ASN A 44 3.30 13.22 7.76
CA ASN A 44 1.97 13.84 7.87
C ASN A 44 0.94 13.20 6.90
N LEU A 45 1.30 12.11 6.23
CA LEU A 45 0.39 11.40 5.33
C LEU A 45 -0.39 10.33 6.09
N GLN A 46 -1.66 10.17 5.73
CA GLN A 46 -2.55 9.17 6.29
C GLN A 46 -3.13 8.32 5.18
N GLN A 47 -3.06 7.00 5.34
CA GLN A 47 -3.74 6.06 4.45
C GLN A 47 -5.25 6.23 4.56
N VAL A 48 -5.93 6.40 3.42
CA VAL A 48 -7.39 6.44 3.31
C VAL A 48 -7.95 5.31 2.46
N ILE A 49 -7.13 4.73 1.58
CA ILE A 49 -7.49 3.56 0.80
C ILE A 49 -6.41 2.49 0.95
N PHE A 50 -6.83 1.24 1.10
CA PHE A 50 -5.96 0.07 0.99
C PHE A 50 -6.47 -0.82 -0.14
N GLY A 51 -5.70 -0.92 -1.22
CA GLY A 51 -5.93 -1.88 -2.29
C GLY A 51 -4.99 -3.07 -2.18
N LEU A 52 -5.50 -4.26 -2.48
CA LEU A 52 -4.69 -5.47 -2.67
C LEU A 52 -5.29 -6.35 -3.76
N ILE A 53 -4.43 -7.01 -4.53
CA ILE A 53 -4.83 -8.00 -5.53
C ILE A 53 -3.89 -9.19 -5.50
N ASN A 54 -4.44 -10.39 -5.50
CA ASN A 54 -3.71 -11.65 -5.58
C ASN A 54 -4.38 -12.59 -6.59
N ASP A 55 -3.98 -13.86 -6.61
CA ASP A 55 -4.48 -14.87 -7.55
C ASP A 55 -5.96 -15.26 -7.34
N LYS A 56 -6.55 -14.89 -6.19
CA LYS A 56 -7.94 -15.18 -5.82
C LYS A 56 -8.85 -13.98 -5.99
N GLU A 57 -8.41 -12.81 -5.55
CA GLU A 57 -9.28 -11.63 -5.46
C GLU A 57 -8.55 -10.29 -5.49
N LEU A 58 -9.30 -9.28 -5.95
CA LEU A 58 -9.06 -7.87 -5.72
C LEU A 58 -9.92 -7.43 -4.53
N GLN A 59 -9.32 -6.75 -3.56
CA GLN A 59 -10.02 -6.08 -2.47
C GLN A 59 -9.57 -4.63 -2.36
N ILE A 60 -10.52 -3.72 -2.14
CA ILE A 60 -10.27 -2.30 -1.91
C ILE A 60 -11.07 -1.84 -0.70
N PHE A 61 -10.37 -1.34 0.31
CA PHE A 61 -10.95 -0.75 1.51
C PHE A 61 -10.82 0.76 1.45
N CYS A 62 -11.92 1.50 1.59
CA CYS A 62 -11.94 2.96 1.51
C CYS A 62 -12.58 3.56 2.77
N ALA A 63 -11.81 4.36 3.51
CA ALA A 63 -12.27 5.08 4.68
C ALA A 63 -13.04 6.35 4.27
N GLN A 64 -14.30 6.47 4.68
CA GLN A 64 -15.13 7.63 4.32
C GLN A 64 -14.98 8.85 5.23
N ASP A 65 -14.45 8.65 6.44
CA ASP A 65 -14.37 9.65 7.48
C ASP A 65 -13.15 9.39 8.37
N ARG A 66 -12.88 10.33 9.28
CA ARG A 66 -11.69 10.28 10.14
C ARG A 66 -11.68 9.07 11.09
N GLU A 67 -12.84 8.66 11.58
CA GLU A 67 -12.95 7.48 12.46
C GLU A 67 -12.63 6.20 11.67
N ALA A 68 -13.10 6.11 10.42
CA ALA A 68 -12.80 5.03 9.50
C ALA A 68 -11.32 4.97 9.11
N ILE A 69 -10.59 6.10 9.11
CA ILE A 69 -9.14 6.11 8.87
C ILE A 69 -8.41 5.36 10.00
N GLU A 70 -8.77 5.64 11.25
CA GLU A 70 -8.19 4.94 12.41
C GLU A 70 -8.60 3.45 12.43
N GLU A 71 -9.84 3.15 12.03
CA GLU A 71 -10.30 1.78 11.87
C GLU A 71 -9.51 1.05 10.76
N LEU A 72 -9.35 1.67 9.59
CA LEU A 72 -8.61 1.11 8.46
C LEU A 72 -7.15 0.89 8.84
N LYS A 73 -6.52 1.81 9.56
CA LYS A 73 -5.17 1.66 10.11
C LYS A 73 -5.03 0.38 10.95
N SER A 74 -5.99 0.09 11.84
CA SER A 74 -6.00 -1.13 12.65
C SER A 74 -6.24 -2.39 11.82
N GLN A 75 -7.09 -2.30 10.78
CA GLN A 75 -7.35 -3.42 9.88
C GLN A 75 -6.17 -3.73 8.95
N THR A 76 -5.45 -2.72 8.47
CA THR A 76 -4.30 -2.87 7.55
C THR A 76 -3.26 -3.85 8.13
N GLU A 77 -2.91 -3.72 9.41
CA GLU A 77 -1.97 -4.64 10.07
C GLU A 77 -2.47 -6.09 10.05
N GLN A 78 -3.74 -6.29 10.37
CA GLN A 78 -4.35 -7.62 10.44
C GLN A 78 -4.46 -8.26 9.06
N ILE A 79 -4.76 -7.46 8.04
CA ILE A 79 -4.83 -7.88 6.64
C ILE A 79 -3.43 -8.30 6.19
N LEU A 80 -2.42 -7.44 6.36
CA LEU A 80 -1.04 -7.71 5.93
C LEU A 80 -0.49 -9.02 6.49
N ASN A 81 -0.77 -9.32 7.76
CA ASN A 81 -0.33 -10.56 8.42
C ASN A 81 -0.96 -11.85 7.85
N ARG A 82 -2.05 -11.73 7.07
CA ARG A 82 -2.77 -12.86 6.46
C ARG A 82 -2.50 -13.01 4.97
N LEU A 83 -1.91 -12.02 4.33
CA LEU A 83 -1.66 -12.04 2.89
C LEU A 83 -0.50 -12.99 2.56
N GLU A 84 -0.62 -13.64 1.40
CA GLU A 84 0.43 -14.49 0.86
C GLU A 84 1.52 -13.62 0.22
N ARG A 85 2.77 -13.92 0.56
CA ARG A 85 3.95 -13.35 -0.10
C ARG A 85 4.21 -14.07 -1.43
N PRO A 86 4.96 -13.46 -2.37
CA PRO A 86 5.65 -12.16 -2.29
C PRO A 86 4.71 -10.93 -2.25
N PHE A 87 5.17 -9.83 -1.65
CA PHE A 87 4.49 -8.54 -1.67
C PHE A 87 5.13 -7.60 -2.69
N TYR A 88 4.32 -7.08 -3.60
CA TYR A 88 4.73 -6.09 -4.57
C TYR A 88 3.94 -4.80 -4.38
N ALA A 89 4.51 -3.68 -4.83
CA ALA A 89 3.80 -2.39 -4.89
C ALA A 89 4.32 -1.55 -6.05
N PHE A 90 3.61 -0.49 -6.42
CA PHE A 90 4.03 0.39 -7.53
C PHE A 90 5.10 1.41 -7.10
N ASN A 91 5.17 1.75 -5.82
CA ASN A 91 6.21 2.60 -5.25
C ASN A 91 6.56 2.11 -3.84
N THR A 92 7.32 1.03 -3.76
CA THR A 92 7.67 0.35 -2.49
C THR A 92 8.21 1.31 -1.42
N ASN A 93 8.97 2.33 -1.82
CA ASN A 93 9.49 3.34 -0.90
C ASN A 93 8.39 4.28 -0.35
N PHE A 94 7.42 4.67 -1.16
CA PHE A 94 6.30 5.49 -0.72
C PHE A 94 5.41 4.73 0.25
N GLU A 95 4.91 3.55 -0.12
CA GLU A 95 3.95 2.81 0.72
C GLU A 95 4.61 2.33 2.02
N SER A 96 5.87 1.91 1.99
CA SER A 96 6.61 1.58 3.23
C SER A 96 6.82 2.80 4.12
N SER A 97 7.12 3.97 3.56
CA SER A 97 7.29 5.20 4.34
C SER A 97 5.99 5.66 4.99
N VAL A 98 4.88 5.63 4.26
CA VAL A 98 3.56 6.00 4.79
C VAL A 98 3.17 5.07 5.93
N TRP A 99 3.29 3.75 5.76
CA TRP A 99 2.92 2.81 6.82
C TRP A 99 3.84 2.86 8.02
N PHE A 100 5.13 3.14 7.84
CA PHE A 100 6.04 3.34 8.95
C PHE A 100 5.59 4.51 9.84
N HIS A 101 5.25 5.65 9.25
CA HIS A 101 4.85 6.84 10.02
C HIS A 101 3.40 6.82 10.50
N HIS A 102 2.47 6.39 9.65
CA HIS A 102 1.04 6.41 9.96
C HIS A 102 0.62 5.24 10.85
N ILE A 103 1.11 4.03 10.56
CA ILE A 103 0.65 2.79 11.20
C ILE A 103 1.70 2.29 12.22
N GLY A 104 2.98 2.61 12.03
CA GLY A 104 4.07 2.10 12.87
C GLY A 104 4.63 0.76 12.38
N ILE A 105 4.36 0.38 11.13
CA ILE A 105 4.75 -0.91 10.56
C ILE A 105 5.81 -0.71 9.47
N THR A 106 6.85 -1.53 9.51
CA THR A 106 7.83 -1.63 8.43
C THR A 106 7.49 -2.84 7.56
N ILE A 107 7.16 -2.58 6.29
CA ILE A 107 6.96 -3.63 5.29
C ILE A 107 8.18 -3.68 4.36
N ASN A 108 8.76 -4.87 4.25
CA ASN A 108 9.76 -5.18 3.24
C ASN A 108 9.05 -5.81 2.05
N PHE A 109 8.85 -5.00 1.00
CA PHE A 109 8.35 -5.48 -0.28
C PHE A 109 9.40 -6.37 -0.96
N ASP A 110 8.93 -7.38 -1.68
CA ASP A 110 9.75 -8.31 -2.45
C ASP A 110 10.09 -7.76 -3.84
N GLY A 111 9.33 -6.76 -4.33
CA GLY A 111 9.66 -6.02 -5.55
C GLY A 111 8.78 -4.80 -5.79
N GLU A 112 9.29 -3.88 -6.61
CA GLU A 112 8.54 -2.73 -7.11
C GLU A 112 8.08 -2.99 -8.54
N LEU A 113 6.81 -2.72 -8.84
CA LEU A 113 6.26 -2.84 -10.18
C LEU A 113 6.51 -1.57 -10.99
N GLN A 114 6.71 -1.77 -12.29
CA GLN A 114 7.01 -0.72 -13.26
C GLN A 114 8.35 -0.02 -13.03
N GLU A 115 9.30 -0.67 -12.34
CA GLU A 115 10.68 -0.17 -12.22
C GLU A 115 11.31 0.02 -13.62
N PHE A 116 10.97 -0.88 -14.56
CA PHE A 116 11.43 -0.84 -15.94
C PHE A 116 10.31 -0.56 -16.94
N LYS A 117 10.66 0.17 -18.01
CA LYS A 117 9.75 0.40 -19.12
C LYS A 117 9.39 -0.93 -19.80
N PHE A 118 8.09 -1.27 -19.82
CA PHE A 118 7.51 -2.52 -20.35
C PHE A 118 7.72 -3.78 -19.49
N GLU A 119 7.80 -3.64 -18.17
CA GLU A 119 7.81 -4.78 -17.26
C GLU A 119 6.51 -5.62 -17.32
N SER A 120 6.67 -6.95 -17.32
CA SER A 120 5.56 -7.89 -17.26
C SER A 120 4.97 -7.94 -15.86
N LYS A 121 3.65 -7.73 -15.75
CA LYS A 121 2.92 -7.77 -14.47
C LYS A 121 2.43 -9.17 -14.10
N ALA A 122 2.56 -10.15 -15.00
CA ALA A 122 2.14 -11.53 -14.76
C ALA A 122 3.15 -12.34 -13.92
N GLU A 123 4.34 -11.78 -13.67
CA GLU A 123 5.36 -12.40 -12.83
C GLU A 123 5.38 -11.86 -11.39
N ALA A 124 4.62 -10.79 -11.14
CA ALA A 124 4.22 -10.34 -9.82
C ALA A 124 3.16 -11.28 -9.22
#